data_AF-A0AAP9MEJ1-F1
#
_entry.id   AF-A0AAP9MEJ1-F1
#
_cell.length_a   1.000
_cell.length_b   1.000
_cell.length_c   1.000
_cell.angle_alpha   90.00
_cell.angle_beta   90.00
_cell.angle_gamma   90.00
#
_symmetry.space_group_name_H-M   'P 1'
#
loop_
_entity.id
_entity.type
_entity.pdbx_description
1 polymer ?
#
loop_
_entity_poly.entity_id
_entity_poly.type
_entity_poly.pdbx_seq_one_letter_code
_entity_poly.pdbx_strand_id
1 'polypeptide(L)'
;MEDRYQRYQNTAFTSQQWYIIKKAIDEDIEVKDIADPRFSVEQLTLLIDARRSGIDLSGLTDPDIKEEQLKQILEKIANEMGLYDEHYEKVRRKWLRNITWMLLIGSVLTIIVSLLYVTKDEWLKYFEELYLSFDRETVQLEAGEPFEPASYIRSYDPEAVITFPNREEIDTKKPGTYWVVYHISNGKKEKDMKLLVEVKDTEAPVIRLKRSSVTVSDRSKLKAEDYIDSVVDIVDGDLRSKTTTKITKDKIIYKVSDTHGNEAQETLDIHIEKPKSNETESVPKIEGPRTDMPPQQKQEVAPIEKDVPVTAQSRSFPFIEGKTFDQTYQECMAAGNAAVRAGQANTASCTVYDDENGIHKGYVLNFD
;
A
#
# COMPACT_ATOMS: atom_id res chain seq x y z
N MET A 1 17.93 -74.23 -40.28
CA MET A 1 18.99 -73.23 -40.04
C MET A 1 20.23 -74.04 -39.74
N GLU A 2 21.15 -74.14 -40.69
CA GLU A 2 22.51 -74.61 -40.40
C GLU A 2 22.99 -73.76 -39.22
N ASP A 3 23.27 -74.40 -38.09
CA ASP A 3 23.79 -73.67 -36.94
C ASP A 3 25.15 -73.08 -37.40
N ARG A 4 25.18 -71.75 -37.54
CA ARG A 4 26.27 -70.98 -38.20
C ARG A 4 27.62 -71.19 -37.51
N TYR A 5 27.60 -71.78 -36.33
CA TYR A 5 28.75 -72.12 -35.52
C TYR A 5 29.21 -73.58 -35.69
N GLN A 6 28.37 -74.49 -36.22
CA GLN A 6 28.64 -75.94 -36.32
C GLN A 6 30.00 -76.27 -36.93
N ARG A 7 30.37 -75.52 -37.97
CA ARG A 7 31.65 -75.68 -38.68
C ARG A 7 32.88 -75.52 -37.78
N TYR A 8 32.74 -74.81 -36.66
CA TYR A 8 33.84 -74.41 -35.77
C TYR A 8 33.72 -74.99 -34.36
N GLN A 9 32.69 -75.80 -34.06
CA GLN A 9 32.41 -76.32 -32.71
C GLN A 9 33.49 -77.26 -32.16
N ASN A 10 34.22 -77.95 -33.05
CA ASN A 10 35.28 -78.88 -32.67
C ASN A 10 36.68 -78.28 -32.85
N THR A 11 36.78 -76.97 -33.07
CA THR A 11 38.04 -76.26 -33.24
C THR A 11 38.52 -75.71 -31.89
N ALA A 12 39.79 -75.95 -31.56
CA ALA A 12 40.37 -75.61 -30.26
C ALA A 12 40.73 -74.11 -30.13
N PHE A 13 39.73 -73.23 -30.21
CA PHE A 13 39.91 -71.81 -29.96
C PHE A 13 40.00 -71.50 -28.47
N THR A 14 40.78 -70.47 -28.12
CA THR A 14 40.68 -69.85 -26.79
C THR A 14 39.33 -69.13 -26.65
N SER A 15 38.90 -68.87 -25.41
CA SER A 15 37.64 -68.16 -25.16
C SER A 15 37.57 -66.79 -25.83
N GLN A 16 38.71 -66.09 -25.94
CA GLN A 16 38.81 -64.78 -26.61
C GLN A 16 38.73 -64.91 -28.13
N GLN A 17 39.47 -65.85 -28.73
CA GLN A 17 39.39 -66.13 -30.16
C GLN A 17 37.95 -66.51 -30.56
N TRP A 18 37.30 -67.38 -29.79
CA TRP A 18 35.92 -67.77 -30.02
C TRP A 18 34.94 -66.61 -29.93
N TYR A 19 35.09 -65.74 -28.93
CA TYR A 19 34.24 -64.56 -28.77
C TYR A 19 34.29 -63.65 -30.00
N ILE A 20 35.49 -63.38 -30.53
CA ILE A 20 35.69 -62.51 -31.69
C ILE A 20 35.10 -63.15 -32.96
N ILE A 21 35.39 -64.43 -33.20
CA ILE A 21 34.87 -65.17 -34.36
C ILE A 21 33.33 -65.24 -34.29
N LYS A 22 32.77 -65.52 -33.11
CA LYS A 22 31.31 -65.55 -32.92
C LYS A 22 30.69 -64.19 -33.23
N LYS A 23 31.24 -63.11 -32.68
CA LYS A 23 30.77 -61.75 -32.93
C LYS A 23 30.80 -61.40 -34.43
N ALA A 24 31.86 -61.80 -35.14
CA ALA A 24 31.96 -61.58 -36.58
C ALA A 24 30.89 -62.36 -37.36
N ILE A 25 30.64 -63.63 -37.00
CA ILE A 25 29.57 -64.44 -37.60
C ILE A 25 28.19 -63.81 -37.36
N ASP A 26 27.96 -63.27 -36.15
CA ASP A 26 26.69 -62.60 -35.78
C ASP A 26 26.45 -61.32 -36.58
N GLU A 27 27.53 -60.67 -37.02
CA GLU A 27 27.51 -59.48 -37.89
C GLU A 27 27.55 -59.84 -39.39
N ASP A 28 27.26 -61.09 -39.76
CA ASP A 28 27.27 -61.60 -41.14
C ASP A 28 28.64 -61.50 -41.87
N ILE A 29 29.75 -61.47 -41.12
CA ILE A 29 31.11 -61.46 -41.68
C ILE A 29 31.55 -62.91 -41.97
N GLU A 30 32.02 -63.17 -43.20
CA GLU A 30 32.61 -64.46 -43.54
C GLU A 30 33.99 -64.60 -42.89
N VAL A 31 34.14 -65.62 -42.04
CA VAL A 31 35.36 -65.89 -41.24
C VAL A 31 36.08 -67.17 -41.64
N LYS A 32 35.68 -67.85 -42.72
CA LYS A 32 36.16 -69.19 -43.06
C LYS A 32 37.69 -69.30 -43.19
N ASP A 33 38.30 -68.29 -43.77
CA ASP A 33 39.74 -68.12 -44.00
C ASP A 33 40.46 -67.41 -42.83
N ILE A 34 39.71 -66.84 -41.88
CA ILE A 34 40.25 -66.19 -40.68
C ILE A 34 40.18 -67.12 -39.45
N ALA A 35 39.25 -68.08 -39.43
CA ALA A 35 38.97 -68.97 -38.30
C ALA A 35 40.03 -70.10 -38.17
N ASP A 36 41.28 -69.72 -37.90
CA ASP A 36 42.41 -70.60 -37.61
C ASP A 36 42.91 -70.35 -36.17
N PRO A 37 42.99 -71.39 -35.30
CA PRO A 37 43.49 -71.27 -33.94
C PRO A 37 44.92 -70.74 -33.81
N ARG A 38 45.72 -70.80 -34.88
CA ARG A 38 47.10 -70.31 -34.91
C ARG A 38 47.19 -68.79 -34.91
N PHE A 39 46.12 -68.07 -35.28
CA PHE A 39 46.11 -66.62 -35.19
C PHE A 39 46.03 -66.16 -33.73
N SER A 40 46.83 -65.15 -33.36
CA SER A 40 46.64 -64.43 -32.11
C SER A 40 45.28 -63.72 -32.09
N VAL A 41 44.83 -63.35 -30.89
CA VAL A 41 43.59 -62.59 -30.67
C VAL A 41 43.65 -61.26 -31.43
N GLU A 42 44.82 -60.63 -31.46
CA GLU A 42 45.10 -59.39 -32.14
C GLU A 42 45.07 -59.55 -33.66
N GLN A 43 45.70 -60.61 -34.20
CA GLN A 43 45.63 -60.91 -35.64
C GLN A 43 44.19 -61.17 -36.10
N LEU A 44 43.41 -61.96 -35.35
CA LEU A 44 41.98 -62.18 -35.64
C LEU A 44 41.19 -60.87 -35.64
N THR A 45 41.44 -60.00 -34.66
CA THR A 45 40.77 -58.71 -34.54
C THR A 45 41.07 -57.83 -35.76
N LEU A 46 42.36 -57.72 -36.13
CA LEU A 46 42.79 -56.92 -37.28
C LEU A 46 42.18 -57.43 -38.60
N LEU A 47 42.19 -58.75 -38.84
CA LEU A 47 41.61 -59.33 -40.05
C LEU A 47 40.10 -59.13 -40.11
N ILE A 48 39.39 -59.36 -39.00
CA ILE A 48 37.93 -59.19 -38.93
C ILE A 48 37.54 -57.73 -39.12
N ASP A 49 38.24 -56.79 -38.48
CA ASP A 49 37.97 -55.36 -38.63
C ASP A 49 38.27 -54.87 -40.05
N ALA A 50 39.34 -55.38 -40.69
CA ALA A 50 39.65 -55.10 -42.08
C ALA A 50 38.55 -55.61 -43.03
N ARG A 51 38.05 -56.83 -42.84
CA ARG A 51 36.95 -57.35 -43.66
C ARG A 51 35.64 -56.62 -43.41
N ARG A 52 35.32 -56.27 -42.16
CA ARG A 52 34.16 -55.42 -41.84
C ARG A 52 34.22 -54.08 -42.58
N SER A 53 35.44 -53.59 -42.76
CA SER A 53 35.78 -52.37 -43.47
C SER A 53 35.78 -52.53 -45.00
N GLY A 54 35.44 -53.71 -45.53
CA GLY A 54 35.37 -54.00 -46.97
C GLY A 54 36.71 -54.30 -47.63
N ILE A 55 37.77 -54.51 -46.83
CA ILE A 55 39.10 -54.87 -47.34
C ILE A 55 39.11 -56.35 -47.75
N ASP A 56 39.58 -56.64 -48.96
CA ASP A 56 39.85 -58.00 -49.40
C ASP A 56 41.10 -58.54 -48.69
N LEU A 57 40.94 -59.64 -47.96
CA LEU A 57 42.02 -60.26 -47.19
C LEU A 57 42.76 -61.34 -47.98
N SER A 58 42.46 -61.52 -49.28
CA SER A 58 43.10 -62.51 -50.13
C SER A 58 44.62 -62.37 -50.09
N GLY A 59 45.31 -63.39 -49.57
CA GLY A 59 46.77 -63.40 -49.40
C GLY A 59 47.29 -62.75 -48.11
N LEU A 60 46.42 -62.29 -47.22
CA LEU A 60 46.76 -61.71 -45.90
C LEU A 60 46.38 -62.63 -44.73
N THR A 61 45.68 -63.74 -44.99
CA THR A 61 45.24 -64.74 -43.99
C THR A 61 46.30 -65.83 -43.78
N ASP A 62 47.53 -65.44 -43.50
CA ASP A 62 48.61 -66.37 -43.12
C ASP A 62 48.97 -66.17 -41.63
N PRO A 63 48.75 -67.18 -40.76
CA PRO A 63 49.07 -67.08 -39.33
C PRO A 63 50.53 -66.78 -39.01
N ASP A 64 51.47 -67.07 -39.93
CA ASP A 64 52.89 -66.84 -39.72
C ASP A 64 53.29 -65.36 -39.93
N ILE A 65 52.39 -64.51 -40.47
CA ILE A 65 52.61 -63.06 -40.59
C ILE A 65 52.54 -62.42 -39.21
N LYS A 66 53.63 -61.81 -38.74
CA LYS A 66 53.66 -61.12 -37.44
C LYS A 66 52.58 -60.03 -37.36
N GLU A 67 51.94 -59.91 -36.20
CA GLU A 67 50.87 -58.92 -35.92
C GLU A 67 51.24 -57.50 -36.38
N GLU A 68 52.44 -57.03 -36.03
CA GLU A 68 52.89 -55.68 -36.39
C GLU A 68 53.01 -55.48 -37.92
N GLN A 69 53.44 -56.51 -38.65
CA GLN A 69 53.53 -56.46 -40.11
C GLN A 69 52.13 -56.49 -40.72
N LEU A 70 51.25 -57.36 -40.23
CA LEU A 70 49.86 -57.44 -40.66
C LEU A 70 49.13 -56.11 -40.45
N LYS A 71 49.34 -55.48 -39.28
CA LYS A 71 48.79 -54.17 -38.95
C LYS A 71 49.27 -53.09 -39.92
N GLN A 72 50.57 -53.02 -40.20
CA GLN A 72 51.13 -52.04 -41.14
C GLN A 72 50.60 -52.23 -42.57
N ILE A 73 50.43 -53.49 -43.00
CA ILE A 73 49.87 -53.80 -44.32
C ILE A 73 48.41 -53.35 -44.40
N LEU A 74 47.59 -53.71 -43.41
CA LEU A 74 46.17 -53.35 -43.37
C LEU A 74 45.97 -51.85 -43.23
N GLU A 75 46.80 -51.16 -42.45
CA GLU A 75 46.77 -49.71 -42.30
C GLU A 75 47.10 -49.00 -43.62
N LYS A 76 48.12 -49.49 -44.34
CA LYS A 76 48.46 -48.97 -45.66
C LYS A 76 47.31 -49.16 -46.66
N ILE A 77 46.68 -50.34 -46.68
CA ILE A 77 45.53 -50.63 -47.55
C ILE A 77 44.34 -49.73 -47.20
N ALA A 78 44.00 -49.60 -45.91
CA ALA A 78 42.91 -48.75 -45.45
C ALA A 78 43.09 -47.28 -45.82
N ASN A 79 44.35 -46.79 -45.77
CA ASN A 79 44.70 -45.43 -46.20
C ASN A 79 44.61 -45.26 -47.72
N GLU A 80 45.11 -46.21 -48.51
CA GLU A 80 44.99 -46.17 -49.99
C GLU A 80 43.53 -46.26 -50.46
N MET A 81 42.68 -46.99 -49.73
CA MET A 81 41.23 -47.08 -49.97
C MET A 81 40.44 -45.85 -49.50
N GLY A 82 41.09 -44.87 -48.84
CA GLY A 82 40.44 -43.66 -48.33
C GLY A 82 39.44 -43.90 -47.20
N LEU A 83 39.49 -45.08 -46.57
CA LEU A 83 38.46 -45.53 -45.64
C LEU A 83 38.51 -44.77 -44.30
N TYR A 84 39.71 -44.35 -43.91
CA TYR A 84 39.95 -43.54 -42.72
C TYR A 84 39.27 -42.17 -42.82
N ASP A 85 39.33 -41.55 -44.00
CA ASP A 85 38.76 -40.22 -44.24
C ASP A 85 37.23 -40.23 -44.20
N GLU A 86 36.57 -41.22 -44.80
CA GLU A 86 35.09 -41.27 -44.84
C GLU A 86 34.47 -41.52 -43.45
N HIS A 87 35.05 -42.43 -42.65
CA HIS A 87 34.58 -42.70 -41.29
C HIS A 87 34.84 -41.50 -40.37
N TYR A 88 36.03 -40.90 -40.46
CA TYR A 88 36.39 -39.72 -39.69
C TYR A 88 35.48 -38.53 -39.99
N GLU A 89 35.13 -38.28 -41.26
CA GLU A 89 34.20 -37.21 -41.64
C GLU A 89 32.78 -37.40 -41.10
N LYS A 90 32.27 -38.64 -41.04
CA LYS A 90 30.95 -38.94 -40.47
C LYS A 90 30.89 -38.62 -38.98
N VAL A 91 31.93 -39.01 -38.23
CA VAL A 91 32.05 -38.70 -36.80
C VAL A 91 32.28 -37.21 -36.57
N ARG A 92 33.19 -36.60 -37.33
CA ARG A 92 33.51 -35.16 -37.26
C ARG A 92 32.31 -34.28 -37.55
N ARG A 93 31.47 -34.59 -38.55
CA ARG A 93 30.24 -33.83 -38.83
C ARG A 93 29.22 -33.91 -37.69
N LYS A 94 29.00 -35.10 -37.13
CA LYS A 94 28.11 -35.27 -35.96
C LYS A 94 28.63 -34.51 -34.74
N TRP A 95 29.92 -34.64 -34.47
CA TRP A 95 30.59 -33.95 -33.38
C TRP A 95 30.53 -32.42 -33.54
N LEU A 96 30.84 -31.91 -34.74
CA LEU A 96 30.80 -30.48 -35.04
C LEU A 96 29.37 -29.93 -34.94
N ARG A 97 28.37 -30.67 -35.44
CA ARG A 97 26.96 -30.31 -35.29
C ARG A 97 26.55 -30.21 -33.82
N ASN A 98 26.95 -31.18 -33.00
CA ASN A 98 26.65 -31.16 -31.57
C ASN A 98 27.35 -29.99 -30.87
N ILE A 99 28.60 -29.68 -31.22
CA ILE A 99 29.31 -28.49 -30.72
C ILE A 99 28.61 -27.21 -31.15
N THR A 100 28.20 -27.09 -32.41
CA THR A 100 27.47 -25.91 -32.88
C THR A 100 26.15 -25.73 -32.13
N TRP A 101 25.40 -26.81 -31.87
CA TRP A 101 24.18 -26.72 -31.05
C TRP A 101 24.48 -26.33 -29.60
N MET A 102 25.53 -26.86 -28.99
CA MET A 102 25.94 -26.48 -27.63
C MET A 102 26.34 -25.00 -27.54
N LEU A 103 27.09 -24.50 -28.52
CA LEU A 103 27.45 -23.08 -28.60
C LEU A 103 26.23 -22.20 -28.84
N LEU A 104 25.29 -22.61 -29.70
CA LEU A 104 24.04 -21.88 -29.92
C LEU A 104 23.20 -21.82 -28.64
N ILE A 105 23.01 -22.94 -27.95
CA ILE A 105 22.26 -22.98 -26.68
C ILE A 105 22.96 -22.13 -25.61
N GLY A 106 24.28 -22.22 -25.49
CA GLY A 106 25.05 -21.37 -24.59
C GLY A 106 24.88 -19.89 -24.90
N SER A 107 24.94 -19.51 -26.18
CA SER A 107 24.74 -18.12 -26.59
C SER A 107 23.33 -17.61 -26.23
N VAL A 108 22.29 -18.42 -26.45
CA VAL A 108 20.91 -18.09 -26.08
C VAL A 108 20.77 -17.95 -24.56
N LEU A 109 21.34 -18.88 -23.78
CA LEU A 109 21.31 -18.80 -22.32
C LEU A 109 21.99 -17.55 -21.80
N THR A 110 23.14 -17.15 -22.37
CA THR A 110 23.82 -15.92 -21.96
C THR A 110 23.00 -14.67 -22.29
N ILE A 111 22.27 -14.65 -23.41
CA ILE A 111 21.34 -13.56 -23.74
C ILE A 111 20.19 -13.51 -22.73
N ILE A 112 19.59 -14.66 -22.40
CA ILE A 112 18.48 -14.73 -21.41
C ILE A 112 18.96 -14.23 -20.04
N VAL A 113 20.11 -14.70 -19.56
CA VAL A 113 20.68 -14.27 -18.28
C VAL A 113 20.98 -12.77 -18.30
N SER A 114 21.49 -12.25 -19.41
CA SER A 114 21.74 -10.80 -19.58
C SER A 114 20.44 -10.00 -19.54
N LEU A 115 19.38 -10.48 -20.18
CA LEU A 115 18.06 -9.83 -20.14
C LEU A 115 17.51 -9.79 -18.71
N LEU A 116 17.56 -10.92 -18.01
CA LEU A 116 17.13 -11.03 -16.61
C LEU A 116 17.93 -10.09 -15.70
N TYR A 117 19.23 -9.92 -15.97
CA TYR A 117 20.06 -8.98 -15.23
C TYR A 117 19.66 -7.52 -15.46
N VAL A 118 19.40 -7.14 -16.72
CA VAL A 118 18.95 -5.77 -17.06
C VAL A 118 17.58 -5.46 -16.46
N THR A 119 16.65 -6.42 -16.45
CA THR A 119 15.30 -6.23 -15.89
C THR A 119 15.19 -6.64 -14.42
N LYS A 120 16.31 -6.88 -13.74
CA LYS A 120 16.34 -7.46 -12.39
C LYS A 120 15.52 -6.63 -11.40
N ASP A 121 15.73 -5.33 -11.38
CA ASP A 121 15.09 -4.43 -10.41
C ASP A 121 13.56 -4.38 -10.63
N GLU A 122 13.10 -4.41 -11.88
CA GLU A 122 11.66 -4.53 -12.16
C GLU A 122 11.08 -5.89 -11.75
N TRP A 123 11.85 -6.97 -11.87
CA TRP A 123 11.42 -8.30 -11.43
C TRP A 123 11.35 -8.42 -9.92
N LEU A 124 12.26 -7.78 -9.19
CA LEU A 124 12.28 -7.79 -7.72
C LEU A 124 10.99 -7.19 -7.13
N LYS A 125 10.40 -6.18 -7.78
CA LYS A 125 9.12 -5.58 -7.37
C LYS A 125 7.94 -6.55 -7.26
N TYR A 126 7.96 -7.68 -7.99
CA TYR A 126 6.93 -8.72 -7.85
C TYR A 126 7.03 -9.48 -6.52
N PHE A 127 8.24 -9.58 -5.96
CA PHE A 127 8.52 -10.31 -4.74
C PHE A 127 8.53 -9.43 -3.48
N GLU A 128 8.57 -8.11 -3.64
CA GLU A 128 8.43 -7.16 -2.54
C GLU A 128 7.07 -7.29 -1.82
N GLU A 129 7.11 -7.07 -0.51
CA GLU A 129 5.93 -7.09 0.34
C GLU A 129 5.30 -5.70 0.41
N LEU A 130 4.19 -5.52 -0.31
CA LEU A 130 3.36 -4.33 -0.15
C LEU A 130 2.67 -4.35 1.22
N TYR A 131 2.95 -3.33 2.02
CA TYR A 131 2.33 -3.12 3.32
C TYR A 131 1.77 -1.71 3.47
N LEU A 132 0.63 -1.66 4.16
CA LEU A 132 0.00 -0.45 4.68
C LEU A 132 -0.62 -0.86 6.02
N SER A 133 -0.33 -0.11 7.06
CA SER A 133 -0.92 -0.30 8.38
C SER A 133 -1.60 0.97 8.85
N PHE A 134 -2.72 0.79 9.55
CA PHE A 134 -3.48 1.86 10.16
C PHE A 134 -3.07 2.08 11.61
N ASP A 135 -3.38 3.24 12.17
CA ASP A 135 -3.16 3.53 13.59
C ASP A 135 -4.03 2.65 14.50
N ARG A 136 -5.18 2.21 13.98
CA ARG A 136 -6.19 1.40 14.65
C ARG A 136 -6.94 0.55 13.63
N GLU A 137 -7.48 -0.58 14.05
CA GLU A 137 -8.27 -1.47 13.18
C GLU A 137 -9.67 -0.90 12.87
N THR A 138 -10.21 -0.14 13.82
CA THR A 138 -11.53 0.52 13.72
C THR A 138 -11.41 2.00 14.07
N VAL A 139 -11.92 2.86 13.19
CA VAL A 139 -12.08 4.30 13.43
C VAL A 139 -13.51 4.58 13.86
N GLN A 140 -13.67 5.35 14.93
CA GLN A 140 -14.97 5.92 15.29
C GLN A 140 -14.99 7.38 14.82
N LEU A 141 -16.07 7.77 14.15
CA LEU A 141 -16.28 9.08 13.59
C LEU A 141 -17.65 9.59 14.04
N GLU A 142 -17.75 10.87 14.43
CA GLU A 142 -19.04 11.45 14.78
C GLU A 142 -19.88 11.73 13.52
N ALA A 143 -21.20 11.66 13.68
CA ALA A 143 -22.12 11.85 12.58
C ALA A 143 -21.96 13.26 11.98
N GLY A 144 -21.74 13.32 10.67
CA GLY A 144 -21.51 14.54 9.91
C GLY A 144 -20.08 15.08 9.93
N GLU A 145 -19.16 14.50 10.70
CA GLU A 145 -17.75 14.80 10.57
C GLU A 145 -17.20 14.32 9.21
N PRO A 146 -16.26 15.05 8.59
CA PRO A 146 -15.65 14.62 7.34
C PRO A 146 -14.67 13.46 7.58
N PHE A 147 -14.75 12.42 6.75
CA PHE A 147 -13.76 11.36 6.72
C PHE A 147 -12.49 11.82 6.00
N GLU A 148 -11.35 11.80 6.69
CA GLU A 148 -10.04 12.18 6.15
C GLU A 148 -9.11 10.96 6.03
N PRO A 149 -9.08 10.25 4.88
CA PRO A 149 -8.42 8.94 4.75
C PRO A 149 -6.94 8.93 5.14
N ALA A 150 -6.21 10.01 4.83
CA ALA A 150 -4.78 10.11 5.08
C ALA A 150 -4.44 10.12 6.58
N SER A 151 -5.37 10.57 7.43
CA SER A 151 -5.13 10.74 8.88
C SER A 151 -5.02 9.44 9.65
N TYR A 152 -5.43 8.31 9.06
CA TYR A 152 -5.49 7.01 9.74
C TYR A 152 -4.34 6.06 9.36
N ILE A 153 -3.44 6.48 8.48
CA ILE A 153 -2.30 5.67 8.02
C ILE A 153 -1.14 5.84 9.00
N ARG A 154 -0.72 4.72 9.61
CA ARG A 154 0.44 4.67 10.51
C ARG A 154 1.75 4.54 9.76
N SER A 155 1.80 3.61 8.81
CA SER A 155 2.99 3.34 8.01
C SER A 155 2.63 2.61 6.73
N TYR A 156 3.46 2.77 5.71
CA TYR A 156 3.29 2.14 4.41
C TYR A 156 4.64 1.98 3.72
N ASP A 157 4.66 1.22 2.64
CA ASP A 157 5.82 1.08 1.76
C ASP A 157 6.09 2.41 1.01
N PRO A 158 7.24 3.08 1.24
CA PRO A 158 7.52 4.41 0.68
C PRO A 158 7.64 4.41 -0.85
N GLU A 159 7.88 3.26 -1.49
CA GLU A 159 7.92 3.16 -2.96
C GLU A 159 6.55 2.87 -3.57
N ALA A 160 5.53 2.60 -2.73
CA ALA A 160 4.19 2.33 -3.17
C ALA A 160 3.37 3.61 -3.33
N VAL A 161 2.57 3.65 -4.39
CA VAL A 161 1.52 4.64 -4.61
C VAL A 161 0.25 4.16 -3.91
N ILE A 162 -0.35 5.05 -3.11
CA ILE A 162 -1.62 4.81 -2.42
C ILE A 162 -2.72 5.56 -3.14
N THR A 163 -3.76 4.85 -3.55
CA THR A 163 -5.03 5.44 -3.99
C THR A 163 -6.00 5.40 -2.81
N PHE A 164 -6.40 6.58 -2.36
CA PHE A 164 -7.34 6.74 -1.26
C PHE A 164 -8.77 6.34 -1.66
N PRO A 165 -9.59 5.85 -0.71
CA PRO A 165 -11.00 5.61 -0.94
C PRO A 165 -11.71 6.92 -1.31
N ASN A 166 -12.76 6.81 -2.13
CA ASN A 166 -13.58 7.97 -2.46
C ASN A 166 -14.34 8.43 -1.21
N ARG A 167 -14.21 9.71 -0.86
CA ARG A 167 -14.87 10.31 0.32
C ARG A 167 -16.40 10.24 0.23
N GLU A 168 -16.94 10.24 -0.99
CA GLU A 168 -18.38 10.19 -1.23
C GLU A 168 -18.99 8.79 -0.99
N GLU A 169 -18.17 7.74 -0.87
CA GLU A 169 -18.66 6.40 -0.56
C GLU A 169 -19.14 6.26 0.89
N ILE A 170 -18.71 7.15 1.78
CA ILE A 170 -19.12 7.16 3.19
C ILE A 170 -20.07 8.33 3.42
N ASP A 171 -21.34 8.01 3.61
CA ASP A 171 -22.32 8.99 4.07
C ASP A 171 -22.19 9.18 5.59
N THR A 172 -21.31 10.10 6.02
CA THR A 172 -21.04 10.33 7.44
C THR A 172 -22.23 10.88 8.21
N LYS A 173 -23.30 11.33 7.53
CA LYS A 173 -24.56 11.75 8.18
C LYS A 173 -25.44 10.57 8.57
N LYS A 174 -25.10 9.37 8.12
CA LYS A 174 -25.82 8.14 8.46
C LYS A 174 -24.96 7.32 9.41
N PRO A 175 -25.37 7.18 10.67
CA PRO A 175 -24.73 6.24 11.59
C PRO A 175 -24.74 4.83 11.03
N GLY A 176 -23.62 4.13 11.19
CA GLY A 176 -23.43 2.83 10.58
C GLY A 176 -21.97 2.42 10.52
N THR A 177 -21.74 1.24 9.96
CA THR A 177 -20.39 0.68 9.81
C THR A 177 -20.05 0.53 8.33
N TYR A 178 -18.91 1.09 7.95
CA TYR A 178 -18.44 1.19 6.57
C TYR A 178 -17.06 0.57 6.43
N TRP A 179 -16.85 -0.19 5.36
CA TRP A 179 -15.52 -0.64 4.96
C TRP A 179 -14.99 0.28 3.89
N VAL A 180 -13.86 0.93 4.17
CA VAL A 180 -13.16 1.73 3.17
C VAL A 180 -11.96 0.97 2.66
N VAL A 181 -11.67 1.09 1.36
CA VAL A 181 -10.60 0.34 0.71
C VAL A 181 -9.51 1.30 0.23
N TYR A 182 -8.29 1.03 0.68
CA TYR A 182 -7.08 1.69 0.21
C TYR A 182 -6.40 0.75 -0.78
N HIS A 183 -6.13 1.23 -1.99
CA HIS A 183 -5.41 0.47 -2.99
C HIS A 183 -3.93 0.88 -2.96
N ILE A 184 -3.02 -0.07 -2.80
CA ILE A 184 -1.58 0.18 -2.81
C ILE A 184 -0.91 -0.54 -3.98
N SER A 185 0.00 0.15 -4.68
CA SER A 185 0.67 -0.38 -5.87
C SER A 185 2.12 0.08 -5.97
N ASN A 186 3.05 -0.82 -6.29
CA ASN A 186 4.43 -0.46 -6.70
C ASN A 186 4.61 -0.47 -8.23
N GLY A 187 3.49 -0.46 -8.98
CA GLY A 187 3.46 -0.51 -10.44
C GLY A 187 3.58 -1.90 -11.07
N LYS A 188 3.94 -2.93 -10.29
CA LYS A 188 3.98 -4.34 -10.73
C LYS A 188 3.01 -5.23 -9.95
N LYS A 189 2.80 -4.91 -8.67
CA LYS A 189 1.93 -5.61 -7.74
C LYS A 189 0.95 -4.61 -7.14
N GLU A 190 -0.24 -5.12 -6.82
CA GLU A 190 -1.31 -4.35 -6.20
C GLU A 190 -1.87 -5.12 -5.00
N LYS A 191 -2.36 -4.38 -4.01
CA LYS A 191 -2.99 -4.95 -2.81
C LYS A 191 -4.03 -3.99 -2.27
N ASP A 192 -5.13 -4.57 -1.77
CA ASP A 192 -6.18 -3.83 -1.11
C ASP A 192 -6.02 -3.95 0.40
N MET A 193 -6.13 -2.82 1.08
CA MET A 193 -6.16 -2.75 2.53
C MET A 193 -7.48 -2.12 2.98
N LYS A 194 -8.16 -2.75 3.94
CA LYS A 194 -9.49 -2.36 4.38
C LYS A 194 -9.46 -1.80 5.78
N LEU A 195 -10.06 -0.63 5.97
CA LEU A 195 -10.26 -0.01 7.28
C LEU A 195 -11.74 -0.02 7.64
N LEU A 196 -12.06 -0.35 8.89
CA LEU A 196 -13.41 -0.30 9.41
C LEU A 196 -13.69 1.09 9.98
N VAL A 197 -14.70 1.78 9.46
CA VAL A 197 -15.15 3.08 9.93
C VAL A 197 -16.53 2.92 10.54
N GLU A 198 -16.68 3.29 11.80
CA GLU A 198 -17.91 3.25 12.57
C GLU A 198 -18.38 4.68 12.82
N VAL A 199 -19.44 5.08 12.13
CA VAL A 199 -20.07 6.39 12.29
C VAL A 199 -21.10 6.29 13.41
N LYS A 200 -20.94 7.11 14.46
CA LYS A 200 -21.85 7.16 15.61
C LYS A 200 -22.41 8.55 15.76
N ASP A 201 -23.59 8.60 16.35
CA ASP A 201 -24.23 9.83 16.75
C ASP A 201 -24.16 9.96 18.27
N THR A 202 -23.24 10.80 18.75
CA THR A 202 -23.09 11.08 20.19
C THR A 202 -23.40 12.53 20.55
N GLU A 203 -23.74 13.36 19.56
CA GLU A 203 -24.08 14.76 19.79
C GLU A 203 -25.55 14.92 20.18
N ALA A 204 -25.84 15.85 21.08
CA ALA A 204 -27.22 16.15 21.46
C ALA A 204 -27.86 17.16 20.49
N PRO A 205 -29.18 17.12 20.30
CA PRO A 205 -29.90 18.08 19.47
C PRO A 205 -29.67 19.55 19.89
N VAL A 206 -29.59 20.46 18.94
CA VAL A 206 -29.40 21.89 19.22
C VAL A 206 -30.75 22.60 19.29
N ILE A 207 -31.12 23.06 20.49
CA ILE A 207 -32.29 23.93 20.72
C ILE A 207 -31.85 25.40 20.62
N ARG A 208 -32.41 26.16 19.69
CA ARG A 208 -32.26 27.62 19.61
C ARG A 208 -33.59 28.28 19.93
N LEU A 209 -33.56 29.26 20.84
CA LEU A 209 -34.72 30.06 21.20
C LEU A 209 -34.62 31.45 20.55
N LYS A 210 -35.76 32.04 20.18
CA LYS A 210 -35.82 33.39 19.59
C LYS A 210 -35.34 34.48 20.55
N ARG A 211 -35.38 34.20 21.85
CA ARG A 211 -35.00 35.10 22.94
C ARG A 211 -34.72 34.29 24.20
N SER A 212 -33.90 34.82 25.11
CA SER A 212 -33.57 34.20 26.40
C SER A 212 -34.57 34.51 27.52
N SER A 213 -35.38 35.57 27.38
CA SER A 213 -36.39 35.94 28.38
C SER A 213 -37.63 36.59 27.76
N VAL A 214 -38.73 36.56 28.52
CA VAL A 214 -39.99 37.22 28.19
C VAL A 214 -40.58 37.90 29.43
N THR A 215 -41.12 39.10 29.22
CA THR A 215 -41.89 39.81 30.24
C THR A 215 -43.38 39.74 29.89
N VAL A 216 -44.22 39.28 30.82
CA VAL A 216 -45.67 39.17 30.62
C VAL A 216 -46.46 39.64 31.83
N SER A 217 -47.63 40.22 31.57
CA SER A 217 -48.59 40.62 32.61
C SER A 217 -49.50 39.46 33.03
N ASP A 218 -49.75 38.48 32.15
CA ASP A 218 -50.52 37.26 32.42
C ASP A 218 -49.86 36.05 31.75
N ARG A 219 -49.58 35.01 32.55
CA ARG A 219 -48.87 33.80 32.14
C ARG A 219 -49.75 32.84 31.35
N SER A 220 -51.07 32.90 31.51
CA SER A 220 -52.02 31.99 30.88
C SER A 220 -52.02 32.10 29.35
N LYS A 221 -51.40 33.17 28.81
CA LYS A 221 -51.29 33.46 27.38
C LYS A 221 -49.95 33.01 26.78
N LEU A 222 -48.99 32.55 27.60
CA LEU A 222 -47.70 32.06 27.11
C LEU A 222 -47.88 30.74 26.36
N LYS A 223 -47.37 30.68 25.13
CA LYS A 223 -47.25 29.45 24.34
C LYS A 223 -45.77 29.15 24.19
N ALA A 224 -45.32 28.00 24.69
CA ALA A 224 -43.90 27.67 24.72
C ALA A 224 -43.32 27.56 23.31
N GLU A 225 -44.13 27.09 22.36
CA GLU A 225 -43.78 26.84 20.95
C GLU A 225 -43.44 28.14 20.20
N ASP A 226 -44.06 29.26 20.58
CA ASP A 226 -43.88 30.55 19.91
C ASP A 226 -42.44 31.09 20.04
N TYR A 227 -41.72 30.65 21.08
CA TYR A 227 -40.36 31.10 21.39
C TYR A 227 -39.25 30.21 20.83
N ILE A 228 -39.57 29.07 20.25
CA ILE A 228 -38.59 28.18 19.62
C ILE A 228 -38.18 28.77 18.26
N ASP A 229 -36.88 28.91 18.04
CA ASP A 229 -36.29 29.31 16.76
C ASP A 229 -35.84 28.11 15.91
N SER A 230 -35.22 27.09 16.50
CA SER A 230 -34.94 25.82 15.81
C SER A 230 -34.70 24.71 16.83
N VAL A 231 -35.04 23.47 16.47
CA VAL A 231 -34.61 22.28 17.23
C VAL A 231 -34.13 21.29 16.19
N VAL A 232 -32.82 21.21 16.00
CA VAL A 232 -32.23 20.45 14.91
C VAL A 232 -31.13 19.53 15.40
N ASP A 233 -31.07 18.37 14.78
CA ASP A 233 -30.02 17.38 14.94
C ASP A 233 -29.46 16.98 13.57
N ILE A 234 -28.19 16.57 13.51
CA ILE A 234 -27.52 16.28 12.24
C ILE A 234 -28.02 14.98 11.59
N VAL A 235 -28.41 13.99 12.38
CA VAL A 235 -28.93 12.70 11.92
C VAL A 235 -30.45 12.72 11.87
N ASP A 236 -31.07 13.25 12.92
CA ASP A 236 -32.52 13.23 13.12
C ASP A 236 -33.26 14.36 12.40
N GLY A 237 -32.56 15.44 12.03
CA GLY A 237 -33.14 16.60 11.37
C GLY A 237 -33.96 17.48 12.32
N ASP A 238 -35.15 17.94 11.88
CA ASP A 238 -36.02 18.80 12.70
C ASP A 238 -36.76 18.00 13.79
N LEU A 239 -36.49 18.32 15.05
CA LEU A 239 -37.06 17.67 16.23
C LEU A 239 -38.06 18.55 17.00
N ARG A 240 -38.51 19.66 16.43
CA ARG A 240 -39.49 20.56 17.08
C ARG A 240 -40.76 19.84 17.54
N SER A 241 -41.28 18.92 16.73
CA SER A 241 -42.49 18.15 17.05
C SER A 241 -42.31 17.17 18.20
N LYS A 242 -41.07 16.72 18.46
CA LYS A 242 -40.73 15.80 19.56
C LYS A 242 -40.34 16.56 20.84
N THR A 243 -40.23 17.90 20.79
CA THR A 243 -39.78 18.71 21.93
C THR A 243 -40.86 18.78 23.01
N THR A 244 -40.49 18.41 24.24
CA THR A 244 -41.36 18.53 25.40
C THR A 244 -41.12 19.85 26.11
N THR A 245 -42.19 20.55 26.46
CA THR A 245 -42.09 21.85 27.15
C THR A 245 -42.77 21.81 28.51
N LYS A 246 -42.15 22.44 29.52
CA LYS A 246 -42.71 22.58 30.87
C LYS A 246 -42.60 24.03 31.34
N ILE A 247 -43.74 24.66 31.61
CA ILE A 247 -43.81 26.03 32.14
C ILE A 247 -43.79 25.98 33.68
N THR A 248 -42.87 26.71 34.31
CA THR A 248 -42.74 26.85 35.78
C THR A 248 -43.13 28.26 36.24
N LYS A 249 -42.82 28.58 37.51
CA LYS A 249 -43.08 29.91 38.07
C LYS A 249 -42.15 31.00 37.54
N ASP A 250 -41.08 30.68 36.84
CA ASP A 250 -40.01 31.62 36.54
C ASP A 250 -39.35 31.30 35.20
N LYS A 251 -39.61 30.13 34.63
CA LYS A 251 -38.96 29.65 33.41
C LYS A 251 -39.92 28.84 32.54
N ILE A 252 -39.60 28.74 31.25
CA ILE A 252 -40.07 27.69 30.35
C ILE A 252 -38.89 26.76 30.11
N ILE A 253 -39.07 25.47 30.36
CA ILE A 253 -38.04 24.44 30.14
C ILE A 253 -38.39 23.68 28.88
N TYR A 254 -37.44 23.61 27.95
CA TYR A 254 -37.51 22.85 26.70
C TYR A 254 -36.61 21.64 26.83
N LYS A 255 -37.11 20.44 26.56
CA LYS A 255 -36.32 19.21 26.57
C LYS A 255 -36.63 18.39 25.31
N VAL A 256 -35.60 17.87 24.67
CA VAL A 256 -35.71 16.97 23.53
C VAL A 256 -34.62 15.90 23.62
N SER A 257 -34.92 14.72 23.08
CA SER A 257 -33.95 13.64 22.91
C SER A 257 -34.00 13.16 21.46
N ASP A 258 -32.86 12.81 20.90
CA ASP A 258 -32.77 12.21 19.56
C ASP A 258 -33.09 10.70 19.59
N THR A 259 -32.90 10.03 18.45
CA THR A 259 -33.10 8.59 18.31
C THR A 259 -32.00 7.73 18.93
N HIS A 260 -30.82 8.30 19.17
CA HIS A 260 -29.65 7.65 19.78
C HIS A 260 -29.58 7.82 21.29
N GLY A 261 -30.48 8.61 21.87
CA GLY A 261 -30.63 8.85 23.30
C GLY A 261 -29.85 10.06 23.83
N ASN A 262 -29.28 10.89 22.97
CA ASN A 262 -28.64 12.13 23.41
C ASN A 262 -29.72 13.18 23.72
N GLU A 263 -29.57 13.87 24.86
CA GLU A 263 -30.58 14.78 25.38
C GLU A 263 -30.10 16.22 25.40
N ALA A 264 -30.97 17.15 25.02
CA ALA A 264 -30.74 18.59 25.12
C ALA A 264 -31.82 19.27 25.97
N GLN A 265 -31.40 20.28 26.72
CA GLN A 265 -32.30 21.09 27.53
C GLN A 265 -31.94 22.57 27.41
N GLU A 266 -32.95 23.40 27.19
CA GLU A 266 -32.82 24.85 27.18
C GLU A 266 -33.91 25.53 28.01
N THR A 267 -33.66 26.76 28.47
CA THR A 267 -34.61 27.50 29.30
C THR A 267 -34.81 28.95 28.89
N LEU A 268 -36.05 29.43 29.02
CA LEU A 268 -36.44 30.82 28.79
C LEU A 268 -36.97 31.44 30.09
N ASP A 269 -36.43 32.58 30.50
CA ASP A 269 -36.82 33.26 31.74
C ASP A 269 -38.12 34.06 31.62
N ILE A 270 -39.01 33.92 32.60
CA ILE A 270 -40.31 34.60 32.67
C ILE A 270 -40.28 35.69 33.74
N HIS A 271 -40.39 36.94 33.31
CA HIS A 271 -40.54 38.09 34.19
C HIS A 271 -42.02 38.51 34.24
N ILE A 272 -42.58 38.70 35.44
CA ILE A 272 -43.93 39.30 35.57
C ILE A 272 -43.78 40.82 35.66
N GLU A 273 -44.48 41.52 34.78
CA GLU A 273 -44.72 42.95 34.93
C GLU A 273 -45.53 43.20 36.21
N LYS A 274 -44.89 43.79 37.23
CA LYS A 274 -45.63 44.35 38.35
C LYS A 274 -46.53 45.46 37.80
N PRO A 275 -47.82 45.51 38.13
CA PRO A 275 -48.69 46.58 37.65
C PRO A 275 -48.07 47.92 38.03
N LYS A 276 -47.86 48.79 37.04
CA LYS A 276 -47.39 50.16 37.27
C LYS A 276 -48.40 50.86 38.16
N SER A 277 -48.02 51.07 39.43
CA SER A 277 -48.60 52.12 40.25
C SER A 277 -48.28 53.45 39.57
N ASN A 278 -49.31 54.14 39.09
CA ASN A 278 -49.18 55.49 38.57
C ASN A 278 -48.82 56.42 39.73
N GLU A 279 -47.57 56.90 39.79
CA GLU A 279 -47.27 58.20 40.40
C GLU A 279 -46.32 58.98 39.50
N THR A 280 -46.77 60.18 39.18
CA THR A 280 -46.16 61.19 38.34
C THR A 280 -45.18 62.04 39.17
N GLU A 281 -44.02 62.32 38.57
CA GLU A 281 -43.27 63.59 38.62
C GLU A 281 -42.74 64.13 39.98
N SER A 282 -41.40 64.16 40.10
CA SER A 282 -40.65 65.43 40.26
C SER A 282 -39.13 65.20 40.33
N VAL A 283 -38.40 66.01 39.56
CA VAL A 283 -36.94 66.23 39.63
C VAL A 283 -36.73 67.53 40.40
N PRO A 284 -35.74 67.65 41.33
CA PRO A 284 -34.51 68.38 40.99
C PRO A 284 -33.20 67.90 41.68
N LYS A 285 -32.22 67.58 40.84
CA LYS A 285 -30.85 68.16 40.71
C LYS A 285 -30.07 68.67 41.96
N ILE A 286 -28.80 68.24 42.03
CA ILE A 286 -27.52 68.97 42.30
C ILE A 286 -26.65 68.50 43.51
N GLU A 287 -25.36 68.28 43.16
CA GLU A 287 -24.08 68.35 43.90
C GLU A 287 -23.61 67.25 44.89
N GLY A 288 -22.42 66.71 44.60
CA GLY A 288 -21.55 66.00 45.54
C GLY A 288 -20.69 66.97 46.36
N PRO A 289 -19.44 66.67 46.75
CA PRO A 289 -18.72 65.38 46.83
C PRO A 289 -18.12 65.16 48.24
N ARG A 290 -17.54 63.97 48.54
CA ARG A 290 -16.20 63.80 49.20
C ARG A 290 -15.93 62.40 49.80
N THR A 291 -14.70 61.95 49.52
CA THR A 291 -13.66 61.29 50.36
C THR A 291 -13.83 59.89 50.96
N ASP A 292 -12.86 59.06 50.56
CA ASP A 292 -11.91 58.24 51.34
C ASP A 292 -12.35 56.92 52.05
N MET A 293 -11.85 55.80 51.48
CA MET A 293 -11.18 54.59 52.04
C MET A 293 -11.31 54.24 53.55
N PRO A 294 -10.91 53.01 53.99
CA PRO A 294 -11.17 51.60 53.60
C PRO A 294 -11.63 50.81 54.89
N PRO A 295 -11.36 49.50 55.20
CA PRO A 295 -10.85 48.32 54.46
C PRO A 295 -11.64 46.99 54.65
N GLN A 296 -11.21 45.94 53.89
CA GLN A 296 -11.26 44.47 54.16
C GLN A 296 -12.64 43.82 54.48
N GLN A 297 -13.04 42.65 53.97
CA GLN A 297 -12.31 41.38 53.78
C GLN A 297 -13.24 40.36 53.05
N LYS A 298 -12.62 39.53 52.20
CA LYS A 298 -12.90 38.11 51.87
C LYS A 298 -14.20 37.63 51.16
N GLN A 299 -13.91 36.82 50.13
CA GLN A 299 -14.58 35.61 49.63
C GLN A 299 -15.59 35.69 48.48
N GLU A 300 -15.06 35.26 47.31
CA GLU A 300 -15.59 34.14 46.49
C GLU A 300 -16.82 34.43 45.60
N VAL A 301 -16.57 34.79 44.33
CA VAL A 301 -17.58 34.76 43.25
C VAL A 301 -16.92 34.39 41.90
N ALA A 302 -17.65 33.56 41.15
CA ALA A 302 -17.47 33.15 39.76
C ALA A 302 -17.26 34.33 38.77
N PRO A 303 -16.71 34.10 37.56
CA PRO A 303 -16.35 35.18 36.64
C PRO A 303 -17.58 35.82 35.99
N ILE A 304 -17.67 37.14 36.10
CA ILE A 304 -18.56 38.01 35.34
C ILE A 304 -17.71 38.63 34.23
N GLU A 305 -18.05 38.33 32.98
CA GLU A 305 -17.47 38.91 31.78
C GLU A 305 -17.91 40.38 31.64
N LYS A 306 -16.94 41.29 31.53
CA LYS A 306 -17.14 42.70 31.20
C LYS A 306 -16.39 42.97 29.90
N ASP A 307 -17.11 43.24 28.82
CA ASP A 307 -16.54 43.68 27.56
C ASP A 307 -15.79 45.01 27.75
N VAL A 308 -14.49 44.99 27.45
CA VAL A 308 -13.64 46.19 27.37
C VAL A 308 -13.67 46.71 25.92
N PRO A 309 -13.72 48.03 25.67
CA PRO A 309 -13.63 48.55 24.30
C PRO A 309 -12.26 48.23 23.68
N VAL A 310 -12.26 47.51 22.56
CA VAL A 310 -11.05 47.12 21.81
C VAL A 310 -10.31 48.37 21.33
N THR A 311 -9.06 48.53 21.75
CA THR A 311 -8.16 49.63 21.35
C THR A 311 -6.95 49.14 20.54
N ALA A 312 -6.80 47.83 20.36
CA ALA A 312 -5.74 47.22 19.58
C ALA A 312 -6.02 47.26 18.06
N GLN A 313 -4.98 47.51 17.26
CA GLN A 313 -5.06 47.55 15.79
C GLN A 313 -4.60 46.23 15.17
N SER A 314 -5.33 45.75 14.16
CA SER A 314 -4.97 44.55 13.39
C SER A 314 -3.60 44.67 12.72
N ARG A 315 -2.84 43.57 12.67
CA ARG A 315 -1.48 43.51 12.10
C ARG A 315 -1.28 42.24 11.29
N SER A 316 -0.55 42.33 10.17
CA SER A 316 -0.17 41.17 9.35
C SER A 316 1.23 40.63 9.66
N PHE A 317 1.37 39.32 9.52
CA PHE A 317 2.57 38.51 9.73
C PHE A 317 2.85 37.70 8.46
N PRO A 318 3.66 38.23 7.52
CA PRO A 318 3.94 37.55 6.25
C PRO A 318 4.88 36.35 6.43
N PHE A 319 4.74 35.35 5.56
CA PHE A 319 5.70 34.26 5.46
C PHE A 319 7.04 34.78 4.91
N ILE A 320 8.13 34.48 5.63
CA ILE A 320 9.48 34.88 5.26
C ILE A 320 10.37 33.66 5.10
N GLU A 321 11.29 33.72 4.14
CA GLU A 321 12.20 32.63 3.82
C GLU A 321 13.05 32.25 5.04
N GLY A 322 13.04 30.96 5.40
CA GLY A 322 13.76 30.43 6.56
C GLY A 322 12.95 30.31 7.87
N LYS A 323 11.66 30.68 7.88
CA LYS A 323 10.73 30.37 8.99
C LYS A 323 9.63 29.41 8.56
N THR A 324 9.17 28.56 9.48
CA THR A 324 8.03 27.67 9.22
C THR A 324 6.69 28.41 9.35
N PHE A 325 5.64 27.86 8.74
CA PHE A 325 4.28 28.39 8.88
C PHE A 325 3.84 28.42 10.35
N ASP A 326 4.10 27.35 11.10
CA ASP A 326 3.81 27.27 12.53
C ASP A 326 4.53 28.34 13.33
N GLN A 327 5.80 28.62 13.05
CA GLN A 327 6.54 29.69 13.72
C GLN A 327 5.89 31.06 13.48
N THR A 328 5.44 31.31 12.26
CA THR A 328 4.75 32.56 11.90
C THR A 328 3.38 32.67 12.59
N TYR A 329 2.66 31.54 12.72
CA TYR A 329 1.39 31.48 13.44
C TYR A 329 1.57 31.74 14.95
N GLN A 330 2.60 31.14 15.56
CA GLN A 330 2.91 31.35 16.97
C GLN A 330 3.30 32.80 17.26
N GLU A 331 4.04 33.46 16.36
CA GLU A 331 4.35 34.90 16.47
C GLU A 331 3.08 35.77 16.42
N CYS A 332 2.16 35.45 15.52
CA CYS A 332 0.86 36.13 15.41
C CYS A 332 0.03 35.97 16.70
N MET A 333 -0.12 34.73 17.19
CA MET A 333 -0.88 34.43 18.41
C MET A 333 -0.21 35.01 19.66
N ALA A 334 1.13 35.05 19.73
CA ALA A 334 1.85 35.66 20.84
C ALA A 334 1.59 37.17 20.92
N ALA A 335 1.54 37.87 19.77
CA ALA A 335 1.19 39.29 19.72
C ALA A 335 -0.27 39.54 20.12
N GLY A 336 -1.20 38.68 19.67
CA GLY A 336 -2.62 38.74 20.07
C GLY A 336 -2.82 38.56 21.56
N ASN A 337 -2.22 37.50 22.12
CA ASN A 337 -2.29 37.21 23.56
C ASN A 337 -1.64 38.30 24.42
N ALA A 338 -0.62 38.99 23.91
CA ALA A 338 -0.02 40.13 24.60
C ALA A 338 -0.99 41.32 24.69
N ALA A 339 -1.75 41.60 23.64
CA ALA A 339 -2.77 42.65 23.63
C ALA A 339 -3.96 42.32 24.54
N VAL A 340 -4.40 41.05 24.58
CA VAL A 340 -5.44 40.58 25.51
C VAL A 340 -4.96 40.71 26.97
N ARG A 341 -3.72 40.30 27.27
CA ARG A 341 -3.12 40.47 28.61
C ARG A 341 -2.94 41.92 29.02
N ALA A 342 -2.74 42.82 28.07
CA ALA A 342 -2.66 44.26 28.29
C ALA A 342 -4.04 44.92 28.46
N GLY A 343 -5.14 44.16 28.34
CA GLY A 343 -6.51 44.66 28.44
C GLY A 343 -6.94 45.50 27.23
N GLN A 344 -6.31 45.29 26.06
CA GLN A 344 -6.55 46.07 24.84
C GLN A 344 -7.54 45.40 23.87
N ALA A 345 -7.90 44.13 24.10
CA ALA A 345 -8.88 43.33 23.35
C ALA A 345 -9.45 42.21 24.24
N ASN A 346 -10.65 41.70 23.95
CA ASN A 346 -11.28 40.61 24.73
C ASN A 346 -10.80 39.25 24.22
N THR A 347 -10.71 39.09 22.89
CA THR A 347 -10.13 37.91 22.24
C THR A 347 -9.23 38.30 21.07
N ALA A 348 -8.37 37.37 20.64
CA ALA A 348 -7.47 37.56 19.52
C ALA A 348 -7.44 36.31 18.65
N SER A 349 -7.53 36.48 17.33
CA SER A 349 -7.50 35.40 16.35
C SER A 349 -6.52 35.70 15.21
N CYS A 350 -5.90 34.65 14.67
CA CYS A 350 -4.97 34.76 13.55
C CYS A 350 -5.55 34.01 12.35
N THR A 351 -5.99 34.73 11.32
CA THR A 351 -6.56 34.15 10.09
C THR A 351 -5.58 34.28 8.94
N VAL A 352 -5.62 33.34 7.99
CA VAL A 352 -4.78 33.43 6.79
C VAL A 352 -5.27 34.59 5.90
N TYR A 353 -4.34 35.29 5.24
CA TYR A 353 -4.68 36.24 4.19
C TYR A 353 -3.94 35.92 2.89
N ASP A 354 -4.63 36.16 1.78
CA ASP A 354 -4.21 35.78 0.44
C ASP A 354 -3.83 37.02 -0.37
N ASP A 355 -3.05 36.82 -1.41
CA ASP A 355 -2.87 37.83 -2.44
C ASP A 355 -3.96 37.78 -3.53
N GLU A 356 -3.87 38.69 -4.49
CA GLU A 356 -4.84 38.81 -5.60
C GLU A 356 -4.96 37.53 -6.46
N ASN A 357 -4.03 36.58 -6.32
CA ASN A 357 -4.02 35.30 -7.04
C ASN A 357 -4.42 34.11 -6.14
N GLY A 358 -4.85 34.34 -4.91
CA GLY A 358 -5.27 33.28 -3.97
C GLY A 358 -4.10 32.53 -3.31
N ILE A 359 -2.90 33.11 -3.30
CA ILE A 359 -1.74 32.51 -2.63
C ILE A 359 -1.66 33.02 -1.19
N HIS A 360 -1.66 32.09 -0.22
CA HIS A 360 -1.52 32.39 1.21
C HIS A 360 -0.20 33.12 1.50
N LYS A 361 -0.25 34.39 1.92
CA LYS A 361 0.94 35.22 2.18
C LYS A 361 1.30 35.36 3.65
N GLY A 362 0.42 34.97 4.57
CA GLY A 362 0.70 35.00 6.00
C GLY A 362 -0.55 34.98 6.86
N TYR A 363 -0.40 35.41 8.12
CA TYR A 363 -1.50 35.55 9.07
C TYR A 363 -1.83 37.02 9.32
N VAL A 364 -3.11 37.33 9.50
CA VAL A 364 -3.61 38.61 10.01
C VAL A 364 -4.15 38.39 11.40
N LEU A 365 -3.68 39.21 12.34
CA LEU A 365 -4.17 39.28 13.70
C LEU A 365 -5.42 40.16 13.75
N ASN A 366 -6.54 39.57 14.19
CA ASN A 366 -7.81 40.22 14.44
C ASN A 366 -8.13 40.20 15.93
N PHE A 367 -8.91 41.19 16.37
CA PHE A 367 -9.34 41.37 17.76
C PHE A 367 -10.85 41.51 17.81
N ASP A 368 -11.48 40.82 18.77
CA ASP A 368 -12.90 40.97 19.11
C ASP A 368 -13.06 41.42 20.57
#